data_AF-A0A9E1JJB1-F1
#
_entry.id   AF-A0A9E1JJB1-F1
#
_cell.length_a   1.000
_cell.length_b   1.000
_cell.length_c   1.000
_cell.angle_alpha   90.00
_cell.angle_beta   90.00
_cell.angle_gamma   90.00
#
_symmetry.space_group_name_H-M   'P 1'
#
loop_
_entity.id
_entity.type
_entity.pdbx_description
1 polymer ?
#
loop_
_entity_poly.entity_id
_entity_poly.type
_entity_poly.pdbx_seq_one_letter_code
_entity_poly.pdbx_strand_id
1 'polypeptide(L)'
;MKQICSNLEEQYQEFDDMVSGLDVKLWQHRTPFFNWTIFDQVAHIAFFDHEALLAIQDPDRFRERAEGVMDVIVSGRNFRAYTNQLLNLKMSSVKLANSKMLDLKKPESLLLFWQNIRKRLISGRPKTPILEKVALTGQ
;
A
#
# COMPACT_ATOMS: atom_id res chain seq x y z
N MET A 1 18.30 -13.02 8.38
CA MET A 1 17.32 -12.56 7.37
C MET A 1 16.03 -13.38 7.40
N LYS A 2 16.08 -14.72 7.23
CA LYS A 2 14.87 -15.58 7.18
C LYS A 2 13.92 -15.43 8.40
N GLN A 3 14.47 -15.37 9.61
CA GLN A 3 13.69 -15.20 10.84
C GLN A 3 12.88 -13.90 10.85
N ILE A 4 13.50 -12.79 10.44
CA ILE A 4 12.87 -11.46 10.39
C ILE A 4 11.70 -11.46 9.40
N CYS A 5 11.88 -12.08 8.22
CA CYS A 5 10.82 -12.19 7.23
C CYS A 5 9.64 -13.05 7.72
N SER A 6 9.92 -14.17 8.39
CA SER A 6 8.89 -15.03 8.99
C SER A 6 8.08 -14.29 10.05
N ASN A 7 8.77 -13.58 10.96
CA ASN A 7 8.07 -12.82 12.00
C ASN A 7 7.25 -11.66 11.44
N LEU A 8 7.73 -11.01 10.37
CA LEU A 8 6.94 -9.98 9.69
C LEU A 8 5.68 -10.56 9.02
N GLU A 9 5.79 -11.73 8.39
CA GLU A 9 4.63 -12.44 7.81
C GLU A 9 3.60 -12.83 8.89
N GLU A 10 4.05 -13.36 10.02
CA GLU A 10 3.20 -13.68 11.17
C GLU A 10 2.49 -12.43 11.72
N GLN A 11 3.23 -11.32 11.92
CA GLN A 11 2.66 -10.05 12.39
C GLN A 11 1.63 -9.48 11.41
N TYR A 12 1.89 -9.58 10.10
CA TYR A 12 0.92 -9.17 9.10
C TYR A 12 -0.36 -10.01 9.16
N GLN A 13 -0.25 -11.32 9.38
CA GLN A 13 -1.42 -12.18 9.46
C GLN A 13 -2.22 -11.92 10.74
N GLU A 14 -1.56 -11.76 11.88
CA GLU A 14 -2.21 -11.40 13.14
C GLU A 14 -2.98 -10.08 13.03
N PHE A 15 -2.37 -9.07 12.39
CA PHE A 15 -3.03 -7.78 12.18
C PHE A 15 -4.21 -7.89 11.20
N ASP A 16 -4.09 -8.68 10.14
CA ASP A 16 -5.18 -8.96 9.20
C ASP A 16 -6.37 -9.64 9.86
N ASP A 17 -6.12 -10.66 10.68
CA ASP A 17 -7.15 -11.40 11.40
C ASP A 17 -7.90 -10.47 12.37
N MET A 18 -7.16 -9.56 13.03
CA MET A 18 -7.73 -8.56 13.94
C MET A 18 -8.71 -7.60 13.24
N VAL A 19 -8.38 -7.14 12.02
CA VAL A 19 -9.19 -6.13 11.33
C VAL A 19 -10.23 -6.71 10.35
N SER A 20 -10.05 -7.96 9.89
CA SER A 20 -10.94 -8.62 8.92
C SER A 20 -12.36 -8.85 9.46
N GLY A 21 -12.49 -9.05 10.78
CA GLY A 21 -13.79 -9.30 11.43
C GLY A 21 -14.55 -8.04 11.85
N LEU A 22 -13.98 -6.84 11.67
CA LEU A 22 -14.58 -5.60 12.15
C LEU A 22 -15.73 -5.15 11.23
N ASP A 23 -16.84 -4.72 11.83
CA ASP A 23 -17.90 -4.06 11.08
C ASP A 23 -17.48 -2.64 10.62
N VAL A 24 -18.17 -2.12 9.60
CA VAL A 24 -17.88 -0.81 9.00
C VAL A 24 -17.94 0.35 10.01
N LYS A 25 -18.75 0.25 11.08
CA LYS A 25 -18.84 1.30 12.10
C LYS A 25 -17.59 1.29 12.99
N LEU A 26 -17.11 0.10 13.34
CA LEU A 26 -15.92 -0.07 14.17
C LEU A 26 -14.66 0.38 13.43
N TRP A 27 -14.62 0.24 12.10
CA TRP A 27 -13.57 0.84 11.27
C TRP A 27 -13.44 2.37 11.42
N GLN A 28 -14.53 3.05 11.78
CA GLN A 28 -14.56 4.50 12.05
C GLN A 28 -14.27 4.85 13.51
N HIS A 29 -14.02 3.85 14.37
CA HIS A 29 -13.68 4.08 15.76
C HIS A 29 -12.33 4.79 15.87
N ARG A 30 -12.30 5.85 16.66
CA ARG A 30 -11.10 6.68 16.87
C ARG A 30 -10.19 6.02 17.90
N THR A 31 -8.93 5.97 17.56
CA THR A 31 -7.85 5.41 18.37
C THR A 31 -7.12 6.52 19.14
N PRO A 32 -6.41 6.20 20.23
CA PRO A 32 -5.61 7.19 20.96
C PRO A 32 -4.48 7.82 20.12
N PHE A 33 -4.07 7.19 19.01
CA PHE A 33 -3.01 7.69 18.14
C PHE A 33 -3.53 8.80 17.23
N PHE A 34 -3.21 10.06 17.54
CA PHE A 34 -3.62 11.24 16.76
C PHE A 34 -5.12 11.31 16.45
N ASN A 35 -5.96 10.67 17.26
CA ASN A 35 -7.40 10.56 17.04
C ASN A 35 -7.76 9.95 15.65
N TRP A 36 -6.86 9.13 15.10
CA TRP A 36 -7.02 8.41 13.85
C TRP A 36 -8.05 7.31 14.00
N THR A 37 -8.83 7.05 12.96
CA THR A 37 -9.71 5.88 12.93
C THR A 37 -8.89 4.59 12.76
N ILE A 38 -9.49 3.43 13.05
CA ILE A 38 -8.88 2.13 12.68
C ILE A 38 -8.57 2.11 11.17
N PHE A 39 -9.47 2.65 10.35
CA PHE A 39 -9.25 2.82 8.91
C PHE A 39 -7.99 3.63 8.61
N ASP A 40 -7.78 4.76 9.28
CA ASP A 40 -6.61 5.61 9.05
C ASP A 40 -5.29 4.88 9.42
N GLN A 41 -5.29 4.08 10.49
CA GLN A 41 -4.12 3.29 10.87
C GLN A 41 -3.80 2.20 9.84
N VAL A 42 -4.80 1.46 9.38
CA VAL A 42 -4.61 0.43 8.34
C VAL A 42 -4.17 1.08 7.03
N ALA A 43 -4.74 2.23 6.67
CA ALA A 43 -4.34 2.97 5.47
C ALA A 43 -2.88 3.42 5.56
N HIS A 44 -2.44 3.86 6.74
CA HIS A 44 -1.05 4.25 6.97
C HIS A 44 -0.08 3.08 6.78
N ILE A 45 -0.39 1.90 7.35
CA ILE A 45 0.42 0.68 7.16
C ILE A 45 0.45 0.27 5.70
N ALA A 46 -0.72 0.25 5.05
CA ALA A 46 -0.84 -0.09 3.63
C ALA A 46 -0.06 0.86 2.71
N PHE A 47 0.01 2.15 3.07
CA PHE A 47 0.84 3.13 2.36
C PHE A 47 2.32 2.77 2.43
N PHE A 48 2.86 2.52 3.63
CA PHE A 48 4.29 2.23 3.76
C PHE A 48 4.69 0.89 3.16
N ASP A 49 3.85 -0.15 3.26
CA ASP A 49 4.09 -1.41 2.57
C ASP A 49 4.07 -1.23 1.04
N HIS A 50 3.18 -0.38 0.53
CA HIS A 50 3.18 -0.02 -0.89
C HIS A 50 4.45 0.73 -1.29
N GLU A 51 4.94 1.67 -0.50
CA GLU A 51 6.20 2.37 -0.78
C GLU A 51 7.41 1.43 -0.70
N ALA A 52 7.43 0.49 0.25
CA ALA A 52 8.47 -0.54 0.34
C ALA A 52 8.49 -1.41 -0.92
N LEU A 53 7.31 -1.78 -1.44
CA LEU A 53 7.20 -2.53 -2.67
C LEU A 53 7.64 -1.67 -3.88
N LEU A 54 7.30 -0.40 -3.90
CA LEU A 54 7.75 0.53 -4.93
C LEU A 54 9.27 0.68 -4.93
N ALA A 55 9.90 0.77 -3.75
CA ALA A 55 11.36 0.84 -3.63
C ALA A 55 12.08 -0.35 -4.28
N ILE A 56 11.46 -1.54 -4.24
CA ILE A 56 11.98 -2.76 -4.89
C ILE A 56 11.74 -2.72 -6.41
N GLN A 57 10.60 -2.18 -6.85
CA GLN A 57 10.15 -2.27 -8.24
C GLN A 57 10.62 -1.12 -9.13
N ASP A 58 10.71 0.08 -8.57
CA ASP A 58 10.99 1.32 -9.26
C ASP A 58 11.67 2.29 -8.27
N PRO A 59 12.99 2.13 -8.05
CA PRO A 59 13.74 2.93 -7.09
C PRO A 59 13.74 4.43 -7.39
N ASP A 60 13.68 4.82 -8.67
CA ASP A 60 13.64 6.23 -9.08
C ASP A 60 12.32 6.88 -8.66
N ARG A 61 11.19 6.23 -8.97
CA ARG A 61 9.87 6.72 -8.57
C ARG A 61 9.66 6.66 -7.06
N PHE A 62 10.27 5.69 -6.39
CA PHE A 62 10.31 5.68 -4.93
C PHE A 62 11.03 6.91 -4.38
N ARG A 63 12.22 7.26 -4.91
CA ARG A 63 12.96 8.47 -4.48
C ARG A 63 12.14 9.74 -4.64
N GLU A 64 11.48 9.93 -5.79
CA GLU A 64 10.58 11.06 -6.03
C GLU A 64 9.45 11.14 -4.98
N ARG A 65 8.79 10.02 -4.70
CA ARG A 65 7.73 9.97 -3.68
C ARG A 65 8.25 10.18 -2.27
N ALA A 66 9.40 9.61 -1.95
CA ALA A 66 10.04 9.77 -0.64
C ALA A 66 10.38 11.25 -0.36
N GLU A 67 10.90 11.97 -1.36
CA GLU A 67 11.13 13.42 -1.26
C GLU A 67 9.83 14.18 -0.95
N GLY A 68 8.75 13.89 -1.67
CA GLY A 68 7.44 14.50 -1.42
C GLY A 68 6.87 14.19 -0.03
N VAL A 69 7.04 12.96 0.45
CA VAL A 69 6.65 12.56 1.81
C VAL A 69 7.48 13.29 2.85
N MET A 70 8.80 13.38 2.68
CA MET A 70 9.69 14.08 3.59
C MET A 70 9.39 15.58 3.64
N ASP A 71 9.10 16.22 2.50
CA ASP A 71 8.68 17.62 2.46
C ASP A 71 7.40 17.85 3.29
N VAL A 72 6.42 16.95 3.21
CA VAL A 72 5.20 17.02 4.02
C VAL A 72 5.50 16.90 5.51
N ILE A 73 6.37 15.97 5.90
CA ILE A 73 6.80 15.77 7.30
C ILE A 73 7.51 17.02 7.82
N VAL A 74 8.51 17.51 7.09
CA VAL A 74 9.33 18.66 7.51
C VAL A 74 8.52 19.95 7.54
N SER A 75 7.62 20.14 6.58
CA SER A 75 6.74 21.32 6.52
C SER A 75 5.57 21.27 7.50
N GLY A 76 5.42 20.18 8.28
CA GLY A 76 4.29 19.99 9.20
C GLY A 76 2.92 19.97 8.50
N ARG A 77 2.88 19.68 7.20
CA ARG A 77 1.63 19.57 6.45
C ARG A 77 0.90 18.30 6.87
N ASN A 78 -0.40 18.21 6.56
CA ASN A 78 -1.22 17.07 6.98
C ASN A 78 -0.77 15.77 6.29
N PHE A 79 0.05 15.00 6.99
CA PHE A 79 0.61 13.72 6.52
C PHE A 79 -0.48 12.76 6.05
N ARG A 80 -1.51 12.55 6.88
CA ARG A 80 -2.63 11.64 6.58
C ARG A 80 -3.33 12.01 5.28
N ALA A 81 -3.64 13.30 5.10
CA ALA A 81 -4.31 13.78 3.89
C ALA A 81 -3.45 13.53 2.65
N TYR A 82 -2.14 13.79 2.74
CA TYR A 82 -1.21 13.59 1.64
C TYR A 82 -1.02 12.11 1.29
N THR A 83 -0.76 11.23 2.26
CA THR A 83 -0.55 9.80 2.00
C THR A 83 -1.82 9.11 1.51
N ASN A 84 -3.00 9.51 2.02
CA ASN A 84 -4.27 8.99 1.53
C ASN A 84 -4.53 9.38 0.06
N GLN A 85 -4.08 10.57 -0.36
CA GLN A 85 -4.11 10.92 -1.78
C GLN A 85 -3.18 10.02 -2.58
N LEU A 86 -1.95 9.79 -2.12
CA LEU A 86 -0.98 8.93 -2.82
C LEU A 86 -1.41 7.45 -2.94
N LEU A 87 -2.17 6.94 -1.96
CA LEU A 87 -2.85 5.65 -2.06
C LEU A 87 -3.96 5.65 -3.12
N ASN A 88 -4.75 6.73 -3.18
CA ASN A 88 -5.85 6.88 -4.13
C ASN A 88 -5.41 7.24 -5.56
N LEU A 89 -4.25 7.87 -5.75
CA LEU A 89 -3.91 8.61 -6.98
C LEU A 89 -3.47 7.76 -8.18
N LYS A 90 -3.26 6.45 -8.09
CA LYS A 90 -2.90 5.61 -9.28
C LYS A 90 -3.74 4.35 -9.50
N MET A 91 -4.72 4.04 -8.65
CA MET A 91 -5.57 2.84 -8.83
C MET A 91 -6.77 3.04 -9.77
N SER A 92 -6.96 4.23 -10.35
CA SER A 92 -7.78 4.40 -11.55
C SER A 92 -7.13 3.77 -12.80
N SER A 93 -5.85 3.38 -12.72
CA SER A 93 -5.09 2.78 -13.83
C SER A 93 -4.65 1.33 -13.57
N VAL A 94 -4.89 0.78 -12.38
CA VAL A 94 -4.72 -0.67 -12.18
C VAL A 94 -5.95 -1.35 -12.76
N LYS A 95 -5.84 -1.69 -14.05
CA LYS A 95 -6.61 -2.78 -14.64
C LYS A 95 -6.21 -4.05 -13.89
N LEU A 96 -6.85 -4.31 -12.75
CA LEU A 96 -7.07 -5.69 -12.35
C LEU A 96 -7.79 -6.31 -13.55
N ALA A 97 -7.13 -7.29 -14.19
CA ALA A 97 -7.66 -7.95 -15.36
C ALA A 97 -9.05 -8.46 -15.01
N ASN A 98 -10.08 -7.75 -15.50
CA ASN A 98 -11.50 -7.97 -15.26
C ASN A 98 -12.02 -7.65 -13.84
N SER A 99 -12.14 -6.38 -13.40
CA SER A 99 -13.19 -5.93 -12.45
C SER A 99 -13.07 -4.47 -12.01
N LYS A 100 -14.24 -3.88 -11.74
CA LYS A 100 -14.56 -2.62 -11.03
C LYS A 100 -13.39 -1.97 -10.26
N MET A 101 -13.16 -0.68 -10.51
CA MET A 101 -12.22 0.16 -9.76
C MET A 101 -12.49 0.04 -8.25
N LEU A 102 -11.46 -0.34 -7.48
CA LEU A 102 -11.58 -0.59 -6.05
C LEU A 102 -11.71 0.74 -5.31
N ASP A 103 -12.82 0.96 -4.60
CA ASP A 103 -13.03 2.15 -3.80
C ASP A 103 -12.29 2.01 -2.47
N LEU A 104 -11.04 2.48 -2.42
CA LEU A 104 -10.17 2.38 -1.25
C LEU A 104 -10.68 3.16 -0.03
N LYS A 105 -11.75 3.95 -0.15
CA LYS A 105 -12.42 4.55 1.01
C LYS A 105 -13.24 3.54 1.82
N LYS A 106 -13.44 2.34 1.28
CA LYS A 106 -14.12 1.24 1.96
C LYS A 106 -13.12 0.34 2.69
N PRO A 107 -13.42 -0.10 3.93
CA PRO A 107 -12.54 -1.00 4.67
C PRO A 107 -12.15 -2.27 3.92
N GLU A 108 -13.11 -2.92 3.25
CA GLU A 108 -12.89 -4.21 2.59
C GLU A 108 -11.97 -4.06 1.38
N SER A 109 -12.16 -2.95 0.65
CA SER A 109 -11.31 -2.54 -0.45
C SER A 109 -9.87 -2.26 -0.01
N LEU A 110 -9.70 -1.49 1.08
CA LEU A 110 -8.39 -1.17 1.62
C LEU A 110 -7.66 -2.44 2.08
N LEU A 111 -8.38 -3.33 2.76
CA LEU A 111 -7.84 -4.59 3.25
C LEU A 111 -7.38 -5.49 2.11
N LEU A 112 -8.21 -5.66 1.08
CA LEU A 112 -7.86 -6.43 -0.11
C LEU A 112 -6.64 -5.83 -0.82
N PHE A 113 -6.56 -4.50 -0.93
CA PHE A 113 -5.38 -3.84 -1.48
C PHE A 113 -4.12 -4.18 -0.68
N TRP A 114 -4.17 -4.03 0.64
CA TRP A 114 -3.04 -4.29 1.53
C TRP A 114 -2.59 -5.76 1.51
N GLN A 115 -3.53 -6.71 1.56
CA GLN A 115 -3.30 -8.15 1.39
C GLN A 115 -2.52 -8.48 0.11
N ASN A 116 -2.87 -7.81 -1.00
CA ASN A 116 -2.17 -7.99 -2.27
C ASN A 116 -0.73 -7.43 -2.25
N ILE A 117 -0.51 -6.30 -1.59
CA ILE A 117 0.82 -5.69 -1.44
C ILE A 117 1.74 -6.59 -0.60
N ARG A 118 1.30 -7.01 0.59
CA ARG A 118 2.13 -7.84 1.48
C ARG A 118 2.48 -9.20 0.88
N LYS A 119 1.54 -9.83 0.14
CA LYS A 119 1.83 -11.07 -0.60
C LYS A 119 2.96 -10.89 -1.62
N ARG A 120 3.04 -9.72 -2.26
CA ARG A 120 4.11 -9.39 -3.21
C ARG A 120 5.44 -9.11 -2.51
N LEU A 121 5.40 -8.43 -1.36
CA LEU A 121 6.59 -8.21 -0.52
C LEU A 121 7.19 -9.53 -0.01
N ILE A 122 6.36 -10.40 0.57
CA ILE A 122 6.81 -11.68 1.13
C ILE A 122 7.33 -12.63 0.05
N SER A 123 6.64 -12.70 -1.10
CA SER A 123 7.06 -13.60 -2.19
C SER A 123 8.36 -13.17 -2.89
N GLY A 124 8.85 -11.95 -2.65
CA GLY A 124 10.10 -11.44 -3.21
C GLY A 124 10.15 -11.37 -4.74
N ARG A 125 9.03 -11.58 -5.43
CA ARG A 125 8.98 -11.59 -6.91
C ARG A 125 8.57 -10.22 -7.43
N PRO A 126 9.48 -9.42 -7.99
CA PRO A 126 9.06 -8.37 -8.90
C PRO A 126 8.33 -9.05 -10.07
N LYS A 127 7.09 -8.64 -10.37
CA LYS A 127 6.58 -8.89 -11.72
C LYS A 127 7.54 -8.17 -12.67
N THR A 128 8.05 -8.89 -13.65
CA THR A 128 8.74 -8.34 -14.82
C THR A 128 7.94 -7.12 -15.31
N PRO A 129 8.58 -5.97 -15.56
CA PRO A 129 7.89 -4.84 -16.19
C PRO A 129 7.22 -5.35 -17.46
N ILE A 130 5.95 -5.01 -17.68
CA ILE A 130 5.23 -5.31 -18.94
C ILE A 130 5.78 -4.45 -20.12
N LEU A 131 6.94 -3.82 -19.95
CA LEU A 131 7.57 -2.92 -20.91
C LEU A 131 8.92 -3.46 -21.34
N GLU A 132 8.92 -4.50 -22.20
CA GLU A 132 9.94 -4.71 -23.24
C GLU A 132 9.55 -5.91 -24.13
N LYS A 133 8.51 -5.72 -24.94
CA LYS A 133 8.39 -6.40 -26.24
C LYS A 133 7.79 -5.41 -27.24
N VAL A 134 8.57 -4.38 -27.56
CA VAL A 134 8.41 -3.66 -28.83
C VAL A 134 9.73 -3.78 -29.56
N ALA A 135 9.76 -4.78 -30.45
CA ALA A 135 10.54 -4.92 -31.66
C ALA A 135 11.93 -4.23 -31.73
N LEU A 136 12.98 -5.04 -31.54
CA LEU A 136 14.15 -5.00 -32.41
C LEU A 136 14.39 -6.41 -32.96
N THR A 137 13.65 -6.74 -34.01
CA THR A 137 13.94 -7.86 -34.92
C THR A 137 13.87 -7.34 -36.34
N GLY A 138 15.02 -7.27 -37.02
CA GLY A 138 15.24 -7.18 -38.48
C GLY A 138 14.61 -5.99 -39.19
N GLN A 139 15.34 -5.18 -39.95
CA GLN A 139 16.43 -5.46 -40.88
C GLN A 139 17.26 -4.19 -41.05
#